data_AF-A0A357AM24-F1
#
_entry.id   AF-A0A357AM24-F1
#
_cell.length_a   1.000
_cell.length_b   1.000
_cell.length_c   1.000
_cell.angle_alpha   90.00
_cell.angle_beta   90.00
_cell.angle_gamma   90.00
#
_symmetry.space_group_name_H-M   'P 1'
#
loop_
_entity.id
_entity.type
_entity.pdbx_description
1 polymer ?
#
loop_
_entity_poly.entity_id
_entity_poly.type
_entity_poly.pdbx_seq_one_letter_code
_entity_poly.pdbx_strand_id
1 'polypeptide(L)'
;ASLERLSKFGIVNHAAEKDIAQRQIDALSIKTPSRITKMVSLSGGNQQKCIVGRWLERNPQILILDEPTRGIDVGAKYEIYVL
;
A
#
# COMPACT_ATOMS: atom_id res chain seq x y z
N ALA A 1 -7.65 -7.43 -5.67
CA ALA A 1 -7.71 -8.76 -6.28
C ALA A 1 -6.62 -9.74 -5.78
N SER A 2 -5.87 -9.46 -4.68
CA SER A 2 -5.15 -10.51 -3.90
C SER A 2 -6.08 -11.45 -3.11
N LEU A 3 -7.39 -11.42 -3.41
CA LEU A 3 -8.41 -12.09 -2.64
C LEU A 3 -8.24 -13.61 -2.71
N GLU A 4 -7.83 -14.15 -3.86
CA GLU A 4 -7.55 -15.59 -4.02
C GLU A 4 -6.44 -16.08 -3.09
N ARG A 5 -5.43 -15.24 -2.82
CA ARG A 5 -4.32 -15.59 -1.92
C ARG A 5 -4.67 -15.41 -0.45
N LEU A 6 -5.68 -14.58 -0.17
CA LEU A 6 -6.14 -14.22 1.18
C LEU A 6 -7.45 -14.88 1.57
N SER A 7 -8.05 -15.70 0.70
CA SER A 7 -9.31 -16.38 0.97
C SER A 7 -9.23 -17.86 0.62
N LYS A 8 -9.94 -18.67 1.41
CA LYS A 8 -10.10 -20.11 1.17
C LYS A 8 -11.59 -20.41 1.16
N PHE A 9 -12.08 -21.02 0.09
CA PHE A 9 -13.52 -21.30 -0.11
C PHE A 9 -14.41 -20.04 0.04
N GLY A 10 -13.92 -18.86 -0.37
CA GLY A 10 -14.64 -17.59 -0.26
C GLY A 10 -14.57 -16.92 1.12
N ILE A 11 -13.94 -17.55 2.11
CA ILE A 11 -13.75 -16.97 3.45
C ILE A 11 -12.40 -16.25 3.50
N VAL A 12 -12.40 -14.97 3.87
CA VAL A 12 -11.19 -14.15 4.00
C VAL A 12 -10.46 -14.47 5.30
N ASN A 13 -9.15 -14.66 5.22
CA ASN A 13 -8.28 -14.79 6.38
C ASN A 13 -7.86 -13.41 6.89
N HIS A 14 -8.58 -12.90 7.88
CA HIS A 14 -8.33 -11.59 8.48
C HIS A 14 -7.00 -11.51 9.25
N ALA A 15 -6.44 -12.62 9.73
CA ALA A 15 -5.13 -12.59 10.37
C ALA A 15 -4.04 -12.30 9.33
N ALA A 16 -4.05 -13.04 8.22
CA ALA A 16 -3.13 -12.81 7.11
C ALA A 16 -3.28 -11.42 6.49
N GLU A 17 -4.52 -10.91 6.38
CA GLU A 17 -4.78 -9.53 5.94
C GLU A 17 -4.11 -8.49 6.84
N LYS A 18 -4.22 -8.65 8.17
CA LYS A 18 -3.59 -7.75 9.15
C LYS A 18 -2.07 -7.77 9.04
N ASP A 19 -1.48 -8.95 8.89
CA ASP A 19 -0.02 -9.11 8.79
C ASP A 19 0.53 -8.47 7.51
N ILE A 20 -0.17 -8.65 6.39
CA ILE A 20 0.18 -7.99 5.12
C ILE A 20 0.09 -6.47 5.27
N ALA A 21 -1.02 -5.96 5.84
CA ALA A 21 -1.20 -4.53 6.02
C ALA A 21 -0.09 -3.93 6.90
N GLN A 22 0.27 -4.60 8.01
CA GLN A 22 1.35 -4.16 8.89
C GLN A 22 2.69 -4.14 8.16
N ARG A 23 3.05 -5.24 7.47
CA ARG A 23 4.29 -5.31 6.70
C ARG A 23 4.40 -4.21 5.65
N GLN A 24 3.32 -3.85 4.97
CA GLN A 24 3.33 -2.76 3.99
C GLN A 24 3.48 -1.38 4.62
N ILE A 25 2.82 -1.16 5.77
CA ILE A 25 2.97 0.09 6.52
C ILE A 25 4.44 0.30 6.89
N ASP A 26 5.08 -0.76 7.40
CA ASP A 26 6.47 -0.70 7.83
C ASP A 26 7.41 -0.56 6.62
N ALA A 27 7.26 -1.42 5.61
CA ALA A 27 8.14 -1.44 4.43
C ALA A 27 8.11 -0.14 3.62
N LEU A 28 6.95 0.51 3.53
CA LEU A 28 6.78 1.74 2.74
C LEU A 28 6.80 3.00 3.61
N SER A 29 7.00 2.85 4.93
CA SER A 29 6.93 3.95 5.89
C SER A 29 5.65 4.79 5.74
N ILE A 30 4.50 4.11 5.72
CA ILE A 30 3.19 4.76 5.65
C ILE A 30 2.85 5.36 7.00
N LYS A 31 2.74 6.68 7.06
CA LYS A 31 2.31 7.42 8.24
C LYS A 31 0.78 7.32 8.35
N THR A 32 0.31 6.48 9.26
CA THR A 32 -1.11 6.29 9.57
C THR A 32 -1.34 6.10 11.08
N PRO A 33 -2.42 6.63 11.66
CA PRO A 33 -2.79 6.35 13.05
C PRO A 33 -3.04 4.86 13.34
N SER A 34 -3.49 4.09 12.35
CA SER A 34 -3.78 2.67 12.48
C SER A 34 -3.94 1.99 11.13
N ARG A 35 -3.92 0.64 11.11
CA ARG A 35 -4.18 -0.18 9.90
C ARG A 35 -5.59 -0.01 9.34
N ILE A 36 -6.56 0.38 10.17
CA ILE A 36 -7.98 0.51 9.78
C ILE A 36 -8.36 1.95 9.42
N THR A 37 -7.40 2.88 9.49
CA THR A 37 -7.63 4.28 9.11
C THR A 37 -8.09 4.35 7.65
N LYS A 38 -9.13 5.14 7.39
CA LYS A 38 -9.65 5.31 6.03
C LYS A 38 -8.61 6.02 5.15
N MET A 39 -8.34 5.45 3.98
CA MET A 39 -7.41 6.01 2.98
C MET A 39 -7.58 7.50 2.73
N VAL A 40 -8.82 7.99 2.59
CA VAL A 40 -9.13 9.41 2.33
C VAL A 40 -8.62 10.37 3.41
N SER A 41 -8.37 9.88 4.62
CA SER A 41 -7.86 10.70 5.73
C SER A 41 -6.33 10.79 5.77
N LEU A 42 -5.63 10.03 4.94
CA LEU A 42 -4.17 10.09 4.82
C LEU A 42 -3.76 11.23 3.87
N SER A 43 -2.53 11.75 4.01
CA SER A 43 -1.97 12.68 3.03
C SER A 43 -1.80 12.01 1.66
N GLY A 44 -1.80 12.79 0.57
CA GLY A 44 -1.65 12.25 -0.79
C GLY A 44 -0.44 11.32 -0.96
N GLY A 45 0.69 11.65 -0.34
CA GLY A 45 1.88 10.78 -0.35
C GLY A 45 1.67 9.44 0.34
N ASN A 46 1.01 9.41 1.50
CA ASN A 46 0.69 8.16 2.19
C ASN A 46 -0.38 7.34 1.45
N GLN A 47 -1.35 8.02 0.82
CA GLN A 47 -2.31 7.35 -0.06
C GLN A 47 -1.59 6.67 -1.24
N GLN A 48 -0.63 7.34 -1.87
CA GLN A 48 0.14 6.79 -2.98
C GLN A 48 0.99 5.60 -2.53
N LYS A 49 1.67 5.68 -1.37
CA LYS A 49 2.40 4.55 -0.78
C LYS A 49 1.49 3.34 -0.57
N CYS A 50 0.29 3.52 -0.02
CA CYS A 50 -0.68 2.43 0.15
C CYS A 50 -1.07 1.80 -1.20
N ILE A 51 -1.28 2.61 -2.25
CA ILE A 51 -1.60 2.11 -3.60
C ILE A 51 -0.43 1.28 -4.15
N VAL A 52 0.81 1.80 -4.06
CA VAL A 52 2.01 1.08 -4.49
C VAL A 52 2.15 -0.24 -3.73
N GLY A 53 2.01 -0.24 -2.40
CA GLY A 53 2.05 -1.46 -1.59
C GLY A 53 1.03 -2.50 -2.03
N ARG A 54 -0.20 -2.08 -2.33
CA ARG A 54 -1.24 -2.98 -2.86
C ARG A 54 -0.81 -3.67 -4.14
N TRP A 55 -0.12 -2.97 -5.05
CA TRP A 55 0.38 -3.55 -6.30
C TRP A 55 1.60 -4.45 -6.06
N LEU A 56 2.53 -4.05 -5.20
CA LEU A 56 3.68 -4.87 -4.82
C LEU A 56 3.26 -6.20 -4.16
N GLU A 57 2.14 -6.22 -3.43
CA GLU A 57 1.61 -7.44 -2.82
C GLU A 57 1.30 -8.57 -3.81
N ARG A 58 1.09 -8.19 -5.08
CA ARG A 58 0.89 -9.14 -6.18
C ARG A 58 2.15 -9.87 -6.58
N ASN A 59 3.30 -9.46 -6.05
CA ASN A 59 4.61 -9.92 -6.48
C ASN A 59 4.77 -9.82 -8.01
N PRO A 60 4.53 -8.64 -8.61
CA PRO A 60 4.63 -8.48 -10.06
C PRO A 60 6.10 -8.62 -10.50
N GLN A 61 6.34 -9.22 -11.67
CA GLN A 61 7.68 -9.26 -12.27
C GLN A 61 8.11 -7.89 -12.79
N ILE A 62 7.16 -7.09 -13.28
CA ILE A 62 7.37 -5.73 -13.79
C ILE A 62 6.22 -4.87 -13.28
N LEU A 63 6.54 -3.72 -12.69
CA LEU A 63 5.58 -2.69 -12.28
C LEU A 63 5.92 -1.40 -13.02
N ILE A 64 5.02 -0.96 -13.91
CA ILE A 64 5.15 0.32 -14.62
C ILE A 64 4.27 1.35 -13.90
N LEU A 65 4.85 2.50 -13.59
CA LEU A 65 4.18 3.58 -12.90
C LEU A 65 4.27 4.85 -13.77
N ASP A 66 3.12 5.39 -14.14
CA ASP A 66 3.04 6.67 -14.84
C ASP A 66 2.76 7.80 -13.84
N GLU A 67 3.60 8.83 -13.86
CA GLU A 67 3.61 9.96 -12.92
C GLU A 67 3.30 9.58 -11.44
N PRO A 68 4.03 8.62 -10.82
CA PRO A 68 3.71 8.11 -9.47
C PRO A 68 3.95 9.10 -8.32
N THR A 69 4.13 10.37 -8.62
CA THR A 69 4.31 11.42 -7.61
C THR A 69 3.44 12.64 -7.87
N ARG A 70 2.50 12.55 -8.83
CA ARG A 70 1.59 13.64 -9.16
C ARG A 70 0.61 13.90 -8.01
N GLY A 71 0.52 15.15 -7.57
CA GLY A 71 -0.35 15.54 -6.45
C GLY A 71 0.23 15.29 -5.06
N ILE A 72 1.49 14.85 -4.96
CA ILE A 72 2.26 14.80 -3.71
C ILE A 72 3.11 16.06 -3.59
N ASP A 73 3.19 16.62 -2.38
CA ASP A 73 4.14 17.65 -1.97
C ASP A 73 5.60 17.28 -2.35
N VAL A 74 6.40 18.26 -2.77
CA VAL A 74 7.79 18.08 -3.19
C VAL A 74 8.63 17.31 -2.16
N GLY A 75 8.39 17.51 -0.85
CA GLY A 75 9.13 16.84 0.21
C GLY A 75 8.85 15.34 0.30
N ALA A 76 7.67 14.89 -0.13
CA ALA A 76 7.28 13.48 -0.10
C ALA A 76 7.50 12.76 -1.44
N LYS A 77 7.87 13.47 -2.52
CA LYS A 77 8.22 12.83 -3.82
C LYS A 77 9.44 11.94 -3.72
N TYR A 78 10.47 12.38 -2.98
CA TYR A 78 11.70 11.61 -2.80
C TYR A 78 11.42 10.26 -2.12
N GLU A 79 10.52 10.24 -1.13
CA GLU A 79 10.15 9.01 -0.43
C GLU A 79 9.49 7.96 -1.33
N ILE A 80 8.86 8.35 -2.45
CA ILE A 80 8.27 7.40 -3.41
C ILE A 80 9.31 6.86 -4.39
N TYR A 81 10.30 7.67 -4.79
CA TYR A 81 11.34 7.26 -5.74
C TYR A 81 12.38 6.30 -5.14
N VAL A 82 12.51 6.28 -3.80
CA VAL A 82 13.48 5.46 -3.08
C VAL A 82 12.86 4.14 -2.57
N LEU A 83 11.57 3.91 -2.79
CA LEU A 83 10.90 2.62 -2.54
C LEU A 83 11.46 1.51 -3.43
#